data_AF-A0A060BY25-F1
#
_entry.id   AF-A0A060BY25-F1
#
_cell.length_a   1.000
_cell.length_b   1.000
_cell.length_c   1.000
_cell.angle_alpha   90.00
_cell.angle_beta   90.00
_cell.angle_gamma   90.00
#
_symmetry.space_group_name_H-M   'P 1'
#
loop_
_entity.id
_entity.type
_entity.pdbx_description
1 polymer ?
#
loop_
_entity_poly.entity_id
_entity_poly.type
_entity_poly.pdbx_seq_one_letter_code
_entity_poly.pdbx_strand_id
1 'polypeptide(L)'
;GGIYLDADWYPVAEAGRGVDSYAPLTGLMVMSERTVRLTGRGAVMLANNLIGAPRGHPAMTAVLRASERAMQALPHAPAWWVTGPLIFTDVVRDCPLTLLPDGIAAGDIPPETADPQAVFAAARQAGR
;
A
#
# COMPACT_ATOMS: atom_id res chain seq x y z
N GLY A 1 -13.98 -0.65 -1.21
CA GLY A 1 -13.66 0.52 -2.02
C GLY A 1 -13.40 1.67 -1.09
N GLY A 2 -12.67 2.69 -1.55
CA GLY A 2 -12.10 3.73 -0.71
C GLY A 2 -10.58 3.57 -0.58
N ILE A 3 -10.02 4.15 0.48
CA ILE A 3 -8.59 4.05 0.82
C ILE A 3 -8.45 3.19 2.05
N TYR A 4 -7.57 2.20 1.96
CA TYR A 4 -7.04 1.42 3.07
C TYR A 4 -5.68 1.99 3.46
N LEU A 5 -5.46 2.13 4.77
CA LEU A 5 -4.19 2.49 5.37
C LEU A 5 -4.00 1.63 6.63
N ASP A 6 -2.82 1.03 6.79
CA ASP A 6 -2.45 0.30 8.01
C ASP A 6 -2.57 1.20 9.24
N ALA A 7 -2.99 0.64 10.37
CA ALA A 7 -3.36 1.41 11.57
C ALA A 7 -2.16 2.10 12.26
N ASP A 8 -0.95 1.62 12.02
CA ASP A 8 0.33 2.19 12.47
C ASP A 8 0.96 3.13 11.43
N TRP A 9 0.25 3.41 10.33
CA TRP A 9 0.67 4.36 9.32
C TRP A 9 -0.11 5.66 9.41
N TYR A 10 0.58 6.77 9.13
CA TYR A 10 0.01 8.10 9.18
C TYR A 10 0.10 8.76 7.80
N PRO A 11 -0.95 9.50 7.38
CA PRO A 11 -0.86 10.32 6.19
C PRO A 11 0.14 11.45 6.46
N VAL A 12 1.17 11.56 5.63
CA VAL A 12 2.23 12.57 5.81
C VAL A 12 2.38 13.47 4.62
N ALA A 13 1.40 13.47 3.71
CA ALA A 13 1.44 14.26 2.48
C ALA A 13 1.85 15.72 2.72
N GLU A 14 2.72 16.22 1.84
CA GLU A 14 3.23 17.59 1.84
C GLU A 14 2.11 18.59 2.15
N ALA A 15 2.39 19.48 3.11
CA ALA A 15 1.48 20.44 3.74
C ALA A 15 0.23 20.81 2.90
N GLY A 16 -0.88 20.09 3.16
CA GLY A 16 -2.22 20.43 2.67
C GLY A 16 -2.69 19.69 1.41
N ARG A 17 -1.92 18.77 0.84
CA ARG A 17 -2.35 17.94 -0.29
C ARG A 17 -2.87 16.59 0.16
N GLY A 18 -4.09 16.22 -0.25
CA GLY A 18 -4.64 14.89 -0.03
C GLY A 18 -4.23 13.91 -1.12
N VAL A 19 -4.55 12.63 -0.94
CA VAL A 19 -4.31 11.56 -1.95
C VAL A 19 -4.94 11.90 -3.31
N ASP A 20 -6.06 12.60 -3.29
CA ASP A 20 -6.79 13.11 -4.47
C ASP A 20 -5.98 14.11 -5.30
N SER A 21 -4.95 14.75 -4.71
CA SER A 21 -4.01 15.61 -5.43
C SER A 21 -3.00 14.82 -6.28
N TYR A 22 -2.83 13.53 -6.02
CA TYR A 22 -1.79 12.69 -6.62
C TYR A 22 -2.33 11.58 -7.51
N ALA A 23 -3.62 11.23 -7.38
CA ALA A 23 -4.18 10.12 -8.11
C ALA A 23 -5.66 10.32 -8.46
N PRO A 24 -6.07 9.96 -9.70
CA PRO A 24 -7.47 9.91 -10.05
C PRO A 24 -8.12 8.80 -9.22
N LEU A 25 -9.08 9.16 -8.36
CA LEU A 25 -9.80 8.24 -7.45
C LEU A 25 -10.71 7.22 -8.18
N THR A 26 -10.41 6.91 -9.44
CA THR A 26 -11.16 6.05 -10.36
C THR A 26 -10.43 4.75 -10.71
N GLY A 27 -9.22 4.51 -10.17
CA GLY A 27 -8.41 3.32 -10.44
C GLY A 27 -7.76 2.73 -9.18
N LEU A 28 -6.86 1.75 -9.38
CA LEU A 28 -6.03 1.23 -8.31
C LEU A 28 -4.89 2.20 -7.99
N MET A 29 -4.68 2.51 -6.72
CA MET A 29 -3.63 3.36 -6.21
C MET A 29 -2.86 2.60 -5.13
N VAL A 30 -1.53 2.61 -5.22
CA VAL A 30 -0.65 1.83 -4.34
C VAL A 30 0.66 2.57 -4.14
N MET A 31 1.39 2.22 -3.08
CA MET A 31 2.78 2.65 -2.89
C MET A 31 3.76 1.57 -3.36
N SER A 32 4.98 1.95 -3.70
CA SER A 32 6.09 0.99 -3.81
C SER A 32 6.65 0.69 -2.43
N GLU A 33 7.05 -0.56 -2.21
CA GLU A 33 7.89 -0.94 -1.09
C GLU A 33 9.26 -0.28 -1.20
N ARG A 34 9.79 0.21 -0.06
CA ARG A 34 11.15 0.78 0.00
C ARG A 34 12.22 -0.29 -0.25
N THR A 35 11.94 -1.53 0.14
CA THR A 35 12.85 -2.65 -0.06
C THR A 35 12.64 -3.25 -1.44
N VAL A 36 13.64 -3.11 -2.31
CA VAL A 36 13.66 -3.73 -3.64
C VAL A 36 13.71 -5.26 -3.50
N ARG A 37 12.85 -5.97 -4.23
CA ARG A 37 12.88 -7.43 -4.30
C ARG A 37 12.67 -7.90 -5.74
N LEU A 38 13.43 -8.93 -6.13
CA LEU A 38 13.25 -9.61 -7.42
C LEU A 38 12.06 -10.55 -7.32
N THR A 39 10.94 -10.18 -7.94
CA THR A 39 9.70 -10.97 -7.95
C THR A 39 9.58 -11.89 -9.17
N GLY A 40 10.64 -12.01 -9.97
CA GLY A 40 10.62 -12.73 -11.24
C GLY A 40 9.89 -12.01 -12.38
N ARG A 41 9.13 -10.94 -12.08
CA ARG A 41 8.45 -10.09 -13.07
C ARG A 41 8.95 -8.63 -13.06
N GLY A 42 9.92 -8.30 -12.22
CA GLY A 42 10.52 -6.98 -12.08
C GLY A 42 11.13 -6.79 -10.70
N ALA A 43 11.71 -5.62 -10.47
CA ALA A 43 12.30 -5.23 -9.17
C ALA A 43 11.36 -4.41 -8.29
N VAL A 44 10.27 -3.86 -8.87
CA VAL A 44 9.27 -3.09 -8.13
C VAL A 44 8.37 -4.06 -7.37
N MET A 45 8.33 -3.91 -6.06
CA MET A 45 7.34 -4.54 -5.19
C MET A 45 6.37 -3.46 -4.71
N LEU A 46 5.09 -3.78 -4.72
CA LEU A 46 4.02 -2.88 -4.29
C LEU A 46 3.69 -3.18 -2.84
N ALA A 47 3.49 -2.13 -2.06
CA ALA A 47 3.12 -2.23 -0.66
C ALA A 47 1.61 -2.51 -0.54
N ASN A 48 1.21 -3.29 0.46
CA ASN A 48 -0.19 -3.60 0.76
C ASN A 48 -0.71 -2.88 2.01
N ASN A 49 0.05 -1.90 2.50
CA ASN A 49 -0.25 -1.06 3.66
C ASN A 49 -1.01 0.22 3.31
N LEU A 50 -0.97 0.65 2.04
CA LEU A 50 -1.79 1.71 1.48
C LEU A 50 -2.35 1.25 0.14
N ILE A 51 -3.67 1.09 0.06
CA ILE A 51 -4.37 0.65 -1.14
C ILE A 51 -5.60 1.52 -1.35
N GLY A 52 -5.69 2.21 -2.48
CA GLY A 52 -6.87 2.93 -2.90
C GLY A 52 -7.53 2.23 -4.09
N ALA A 53 -8.84 1.96 -4.03
CA ALA A 53 -9.58 1.41 -5.17
C ALA A 53 -11.09 1.70 -5.09
N PRO A 54 -11.78 1.90 -6.23
CA PRO A 54 -13.23 1.90 -6.28
C PRO A 54 -13.87 0.62 -5.74
N ARG A 55 -15.14 0.70 -5.35
CA ARG A 55 -15.91 -0.50 -4.98
C ARG A 55 -16.00 -1.45 -6.18
N GLY A 56 -15.70 -2.73 -5.97
CA GLY A 56 -15.78 -3.74 -7.01
C GLY A 56 -14.63 -3.72 -8.02
N HIS A 57 -13.50 -3.08 -7.71
CA HIS A 57 -12.36 -3.01 -8.63
C HIS A 57 -11.85 -4.42 -9.02
N PRO A 58 -11.71 -4.75 -10.33
CA PRO A 58 -11.36 -6.10 -10.79
C PRO A 58 -10.06 -6.64 -10.20
N ALA A 59 -9.03 -5.79 -10.03
CA ALA A 59 -7.77 -6.19 -9.42
C ALA A 59 -7.95 -6.71 -7.98
N MET A 60 -8.84 -6.10 -7.18
CA MET A 60 -9.09 -6.54 -5.81
C MET A 60 -9.80 -7.89 -5.79
N THR A 61 -10.74 -8.12 -6.70
CA THR A 61 -11.36 -9.43 -6.85
C THR A 61 -10.35 -10.49 -7.30
N ALA A 62 -9.40 -10.13 -8.18
CA ALA A 62 -8.32 -11.03 -8.58
C ALA A 62 -7.40 -11.39 -7.40
N VAL A 63 -7.03 -10.41 -6.57
CA VAL A 63 -6.21 -10.62 -5.36
C VAL A 63 -6.91 -11.59 -4.42
N LEU A 64 -8.19 -11.38 -4.09
CA LEU A 64 -8.93 -12.28 -3.19
C LEU A 64 -8.91 -13.74 -3.67
N ARG A 65 -9.20 -13.96 -4.97
CA ARG A 65 -9.15 -15.30 -5.56
C ARG A 65 -7.75 -15.92 -5.54
N ALA A 66 -6.72 -15.13 -5.79
CA ALA A 66 -5.34 -15.60 -5.76
C ALA A 66 -4.94 -15.98 -4.33
N SER A 67 -5.28 -15.15 -3.34
CA SER A 67 -5.00 -15.40 -1.92
C SER A 67 -5.69 -16.65 -1.41
N GLU A 68 -6.97 -16.86 -1.74
CA GLU A 68 -7.70 -18.09 -1.39
C GLU A 68 -7.00 -19.34 -1.91
N ARG A 69 -6.59 -19.34 -3.19
CA ARG A 69 -5.86 -20.45 -3.81
C ARG A 69 -4.49 -20.66 -3.16
N ALA A 70 -3.77 -19.59 -2.86
CA ALA A 70 -2.46 -19.65 -2.23
C ALA A 70 -2.54 -20.23 -0.82
N MET A 71 -3.52 -19.80 -0.02
CA MET A 71 -3.75 -20.36 1.33
C MET A 71 -4.13 -21.85 1.28
N GLN A 72 -4.90 -22.29 0.28
CA GLN A 72 -5.24 -23.71 0.09
C GLN A 72 -4.02 -24.54 -0.31
N ALA A 73 -3.19 -24.03 -1.22
CA ALA A 73 -1.99 -24.73 -1.69
C ALA A 73 -0.85 -24.73 -0.67
N LEU A 74 -0.76 -23.69 0.16
CA LEU A 74 0.33 -23.45 1.10
C LEU A 74 -0.23 -23.09 2.50
N PRO A 75 -0.89 -24.02 3.20
CA PRO A 75 -1.62 -23.73 4.44
C PRO A 75 -0.77 -23.23 5.62
N HIS A 76 0.55 -23.37 5.52
CA HIS A 76 1.51 -22.93 6.54
C HIS A 76 2.54 -21.91 6.02
N ALA A 77 2.32 -21.38 4.81
CA ALA A 77 3.18 -20.33 4.30
C ALA A 77 3.01 -19.03 5.09
N PRO A 78 4.06 -18.19 5.16
CA PRO A 78 3.95 -16.89 5.79
C PRO A 78 2.92 -16.03 5.06
N ALA A 79 2.21 -15.17 5.81
CA ALA A 79 1.23 -14.22 5.25
C ALA A 79 1.81 -13.42 4.08
N TRP A 80 3.10 -13.06 4.16
CA TRP A 80 3.83 -12.38 3.09
C TRP A 80 3.66 -13.04 1.71
N TRP A 81 3.54 -14.37 1.63
CA TRP A 81 3.39 -15.13 0.38
C TRP A 81 1.96 -15.34 -0.07
N VAL A 82 1.00 -15.38 0.86
CA VAL A 82 -0.38 -15.84 0.58
C VAL A 82 -1.42 -14.74 0.66
N THR A 83 -1.17 -13.67 1.41
CA THR A 83 -2.09 -12.53 1.57
C THR A 83 -1.37 -11.17 1.60
N GLY A 84 -0.04 -11.17 1.62
CA GLY A 84 0.80 -9.98 1.75
C GLY A 84 1.22 -9.34 0.43
N PRO A 85 2.25 -8.47 0.47
CA PRO A 85 2.63 -7.63 -0.66
C PRO A 85 3.17 -8.41 -1.86
N LEU A 86 3.70 -9.63 -1.68
CA LEU A 86 4.22 -10.42 -2.81
C LEU A 86 3.10 -10.86 -3.76
N ILE A 87 2.10 -11.59 -3.25
CA ILE A 87 0.97 -12.04 -4.08
C ILE A 87 0.14 -10.87 -4.58
N PHE A 88 0.01 -9.81 -3.76
CA PHE A 88 -0.62 -8.57 -4.19
C PHE A 88 0.08 -7.99 -5.41
N THR A 89 1.40 -7.80 -5.36
CA THR A 89 2.22 -7.28 -6.46
C THR A 89 2.07 -8.13 -7.72
N ASP A 90 2.17 -9.45 -7.58
CA ASP A 90 2.11 -10.38 -8.71
C ASP A 90 0.77 -10.28 -9.45
N VAL A 91 -0.32 -10.15 -8.70
CA VAL A 91 -1.68 -10.08 -9.26
C VAL A 91 -2.01 -8.72 -9.84
N VAL A 92 -1.72 -7.63 -9.11
CA VAL A 92 -2.23 -6.30 -9.51
C VAL A 92 -1.39 -5.62 -10.59
N ARG A 93 -0.16 -6.07 -10.83
CA ARG A 93 0.72 -5.51 -11.86
C ARG A 93 0.20 -5.65 -13.28
N ASP A 94 -0.74 -6.56 -13.51
CA ASP A 94 -1.38 -6.76 -14.81
C ASP A 94 -2.60 -5.82 -14.99
N CYS A 95 -2.86 -4.92 -14.05
CA CYS A 95 -3.91 -3.90 -14.12
C CYS A 95 -3.30 -2.48 -14.18
N PRO A 96 -3.98 -1.51 -14.84
CA PRO A 96 -3.63 -0.11 -14.71
C PRO A 96 -3.66 0.31 -13.24
N LEU A 97 -2.56 0.88 -12.76
CA LEU A 97 -2.44 1.39 -11.40
C LEU A 97 -1.72 2.75 -11.40
N THR A 98 -2.01 3.55 -10.39
CA THR A 98 -1.27 4.77 -10.06
C THR A 98 -0.32 4.45 -8.92
N LEU A 99 0.97 4.66 -9.17
CA LEU A 99 1.98 4.61 -8.12
C LEU A 99 1.98 5.96 -7.40
N LEU A 100 1.63 5.94 -6.12
CA LEU A 100 1.66 7.14 -5.29
C LEU A 100 3.11 7.53 -4.97
N PRO A 101 3.38 8.84 -4.77
CA PRO A 101 4.71 9.29 -4.41
C PRO A 101 5.17 8.67 -3.08
N ASP A 102 6.48 8.46 -2.97
CA ASP A 102 7.08 8.08 -1.69
C ASP A 102 6.81 9.18 -0.65
N GLY A 103 6.64 8.79 0.61
CA GLY A 103 6.32 9.72 1.68
C GLY A 103 4.90 10.28 1.67
N ILE A 104 3.96 9.71 0.91
CA ILE A 104 2.53 10.08 1.05
C ILE A 104 1.94 9.59 2.40
N ALA A 105 2.48 8.49 2.92
CA ALA A 105 2.19 7.94 4.24
C ALA A 105 3.46 7.33 4.84
N ALA A 106 3.53 7.29 6.17
CA ALA A 106 4.69 6.79 6.91
C ALA A 106 4.26 5.90 8.08
N GLY A 107 4.88 4.71 8.17
CA GLY A 107 4.77 3.80 9.30
C GLY A 107 6.03 3.71 10.18
N ASP A 108 7.06 4.51 9.88
CA ASP A 108 8.30 4.60 10.68
C ASP A 108 8.25 5.72 11.74
N ILE A 109 7.07 6.30 11.98
CA ILE A 109 6.88 7.31 13.01
C ILE A 109 6.66 6.62 14.36
N PRO A 110 7.48 6.90 15.40
CA PRO A 110 7.38 6.22 16.69
C PRO A 110 5.95 6.27 17.28
N PRO A 111 5.41 5.16 17.81
CA PRO A 111 4.06 5.12 18.40
C PRO A 111 3.88 6.08 19.58
N GLU A 112 5.00 6.49 20.20
CA GLU A 112 5.08 7.36 21.38
C GLU A 112 4.54 8.76 21.08
N THR A 113 4.46 9.14 19.80
CA THR A 113 3.60 10.23 19.34
C THR A 113 2.17 9.74 19.15
N ALA A 114 1.49 9.37 20.24
CA ALA A 114 0.05 9.07 20.23
C ALA A 114 -0.83 10.30 19.91
N ASP A 115 -0.21 11.49 19.85
CA ASP A 115 -0.82 12.72 19.35
C ASP A 115 -0.62 12.83 17.82
N PRO A 116 -1.69 12.75 17.01
CA PRO A 116 -1.62 12.97 15.57
C PRO A 116 -0.93 14.29 15.18
N GLN A 117 -1.03 15.35 16.01
CA GLN A 117 -0.35 16.62 15.76
C GLN A 117 1.18 16.49 15.86
N ALA A 118 1.67 15.68 16.80
CA ALA A 118 3.09 15.41 16.96
C ALA A 118 3.64 14.57 15.81
N VAL A 119 2.87 13.60 15.31
CA VAL A 119 3.18 12.84 14.09
C VAL A 119 3.31 13.77 12.88
N PHE A 120 2.34 14.66 12.65
CA PHE A 120 2.40 15.62 11.55
C PHE A 120 3.57 16.60 11.70
N ALA A 121 3.93 16.99 12.93
CA ALA A 121 5.09 17.83 13.18
C ALA A 121 6.41 17.10 12.86
N ALA A 122 6.54 15.83 13.25
CA ALA A 122 7.70 15.01 12.95
C ALA A 122 7.86 14.75 11.44
N ALA A 123 6.75 14.49 10.73
CA ALA A 123 6.73 14.36 9.28
C ALA A 123 7.25 15.64 8.59
N ARG A 124 6.73 16.81 8.98
CA ARG A 124 7.20 18.11 8.48
C ARG A 124 8.69 18.34 8.75
N GLN A 125 9.18 18.00 9.94
CA GLN A 125 10.61 18.11 10.28
C GLN A 125 11.47 17.19 9.42
N ALA A 126 10.96 16.02 9.03
CA ALA A 126 11.62 15.08 8.15
C ALA A 126 11.52 15.44 6.65
N GLY A 127 10.88 16.57 6.31
CA GLY A 127 10.67 16.98 4.92
C GLY A 127 9.69 16.09 4.15
N ARG A 128 8.75 15.47 4.87
CA ARG A 128 7.67 14.66 4.32
C ARG A 128 6.36 15.45 4.39
#